data_AF-A0A8S9QRE1-F1
#
_entry.id   AF-A0A8S9QRE1-F1
#
_cell.length_a   1.000
_cell.length_b   1.000
_cell.length_c   1.000
_cell.angle_alpha   90.00
_cell.angle_beta   90.00
_cell.angle_gamma   90.00
#
_symmetry.space_group_name_H-M   'P 1'
#
loop_
_entity.id
_entity.type
_entity.pdbx_description
1 polymer ?
#
loop_
_entity_poly.entity_id
_entity_poly.type
_entity_poly.pdbx_seq_one_letter_code
_entity_poly.pdbx_strand_id
1 'polypeptide(L)'
;MNVEVPEGAKDVCPETMACPVKGGRMRQYMDDSLILSPSNKGSCEMPPPFEEDELKKFLEKKKSVEKEVEKWTNEYWEEQKKSLQH
;
A
#
# COMPACT_ATOMS: atom_id res chain seq x y z
N MET A 1 -9.94 23.10 -17.64
CA MET A 1 -9.01 22.05 -18.09
C MET A 1 -9.81 21.10 -18.97
N ASN A 2 -9.43 20.95 -20.23
CA ASN A 2 -10.03 19.94 -21.11
C ASN A 2 -9.32 18.61 -20.80
N VAL A 3 -10.07 17.58 -20.43
CA VAL A 3 -9.51 16.23 -20.23
C VAL A 3 -9.81 15.45 -21.50
N GLU A 4 -8.78 15.17 -22.29
CA GLU A 4 -8.89 14.37 -23.50
C GLU A 4 -8.44 12.93 -23.20
N VAL A 5 -9.26 11.97 -23.59
CA VAL A 5 -8.98 10.55 -23.41
C VAL A 5 -7.98 10.09 -24.49
N PRO A 6 -6.88 9.40 -24.14
CA PRO A 6 -5.87 8.98 -25.12
C PRO A 6 -6.42 8.06 -26.22
N GLU A 7 -5.86 8.16 -27.43
CA GLU A 7 -6.13 7.20 -28.51
C GLU A 7 -5.75 5.77 -28.07
N GLY A 8 -6.69 4.84 -28.19
CA GLY A 8 -6.52 3.45 -27.75
C GLY A 8 -6.91 3.19 -26.30
N ALA A 9 -7.40 4.18 -25.56
CA ALA A 9 -8.00 3.95 -24.26
C ALA A 9 -9.21 3.01 -24.40
N LYS A 10 -9.14 1.89 -23.69
CA LYS A 10 -10.23 0.91 -23.64
C LYS A 10 -11.06 1.19 -22.39
N ASP A 11 -12.36 1.37 -22.57
CA ASP A 11 -13.27 1.49 -21.44
C ASP A 11 -13.28 0.16 -20.67
N VAL A 12 -13.08 0.23 -19.36
CA VAL A 12 -13.06 -0.95 -18.48
C VAL A 12 -14.28 -0.87 -17.60
N CYS A 13 -15.31 -1.65 -17.94
CA CYS A 13 -16.49 -1.81 -17.10
C CYS A 13 -16.09 -2.53 -15.79
N PRO A 14 -16.25 -1.89 -14.61
CA PRO A 14 -15.98 -2.53 -13.32
C PRO A 14 -16.72 -3.86 -13.14
N GLU A 15 -17.90 -3.99 -13.76
CA GLU A 15 -18.71 -5.21 -13.78
C GLU A 15 -17.98 -6.39 -14.42
N THR A 16 -17.16 -6.15 -15.45
CA THR A 16 -16.38 -7.22 -16.11
C THR A 16 -15.31 -7.77 -15.18
N MET A 17 -14.74 -6.92 -14.32
CA MET A 17 -13.78 -7.31 -13.28
C MET A 17 -14.47 -8.02 -12.10
N ALA A 18 -15.71 -7.65 -11.80
CA ALA A 18 -16.50 -8.21 -10.71
C ALA A 18 -17.19 -9.54 -11.06
N CYS A 19 -17.51 -9.78 -12.34
CA CYS A 19 -18.18 -11.00 -12.84
C CYS A 19 -17.57 -12.34 -12.37
N PRO A 20 -16.23 -12.54 -12.34
CA PRO A 20 -15.66 -13.80 -11.85
C PRO A 20 -15.73 -13.97 -10.32
N VAL A 21 -16.01 -12.91 -9.56
CA VAL A 21 -15.98 -12.94 -8.08
C VAL A 21 -17.31 -13.46 -7.51
N LYS A 22 -17.33 -14.74 -7.14
CA LYS A 22 -18.51 -15.42 -6.56
C LYS A 22 -18.67 -15.21 -5.05
N GLY A 23 -18.51 -13.97 -4.58
CA GLY A 23 -18.69 -13.60 -3.16
C GLY A 23 -17.43 -13.70 -2.30
N GLY A 24 -17.62 -13.79 -0.98
CA GLY A 24 -16.54 -13.85 0.01
C GLY A 24 -15.82 -12.51 0.25
N ARG A 25 -14.68 -12.55 0.95
CA ARG A 25 -13.91 -11.34 1.31
C ARG A 25 -13.52 -10.51 0.10
N MET A 26 -13.21 -11.16 -1.02
CA MET A 26 -12.85 -10.46 -2.25
C MET A 26 -13.99 -9.56 -2.75
N ARG A 27 -15.23 -10.03 -2.67
CA ARG A 27 -16.39 -9.20 -3.02
C ARG A 27 -16.57 -8.03 -2.05
N GLN A 28 -16.47 -8.30 -0.75
CA GLN A 28 -16.57 -7.26 0.28
C GLN A 28 -15.54 -6.16 0.08
N TYR A 29 -14.27 -6.51 -0.16
CA TYR A 29 -13.23 -5.50 -0.42
C TYR A 29 -13.46 -4.69 -1.69
N MET A 30 -14.00 -5.33 -2.74
CA MET A 30 -14.35 -4.61 -3.98
C MET A 30 -15.51 -3.63 -3.75
N ASP A 31 -16.53 -4.04 -2.99
CA ASP A 31 -17.66 -3.17 -2.65
C ASP A 31 -17.23 -2.03 -1.71
N ASP A 32 -16.40 -2.32 -0.70
CA ASP A 32 -15.91 -1.33 0.28
C ASP A 32 -14.94 -0.30 -0.32
N SER A 33 -14.20 -0.68 -1.37
CA SER A 33 -13.25 0.22 -2.06
C SER A 33 -13.89 1.07 -3.16
N LEU A 34 -15.17 0.85 -3.46
CA LEU A 34 -15.87 1.57 -4.52
C LEU A 34 -16.10 3.04 -4.14
N ILE A 35 -15.51 3.96 -4.92
CA ILE A 35 -15.73 5.40 -4.75
C ILE A 35 -17.03 5.78 -5.48
N LEU A 36 -18.10 6.02 -4.70
CA LEU A 36 -19.44 6.31 -5.24
C LEU A 36 -19.61 7.77 -5.69
N SER A 37 -18.84 8.69 -5.11
CA SER A 37 -18.92 10.11 -5.45
C SER A 37 -17.61 10.81 -5.11
N PRO A 38 -17.30 11.94 -5.77
CA PRO A 38 -16.18 12.77 -5.37
C PRO A 38 -16.31 13.19 -3.91
N SER A 39 -15.17 13.33 -3.23
CA SER A 39 -15.12 13.92 -1.89
C SER A 39 -15.69 15.34 -1.93
N ASN A 40 -16.57 15.66 -0.97
CA ASN A 40 -17.03 17.03 -0.73
C ASN A 40 -15.96 17.91 -0.04
N LYS A 41 -14.92 17.27 0.51
CA LYS A 41 -13.71 17.93 0.99
C LYS A 41 -12.76 18.12 -0.19
N GLY A 42 -12.05 19.26 -0.20
CA GLY A 42 -10.96 19.49 -1.14
C GLY A 42 -9.86 18.42 -1.02
N SER A 43 -8.94 18.41 -1.99
CA SER A 43 -7.73 17.57 -1.93
C SER A 43 -7.02 17.76 -0.60
N CYS A 44 -6.44 16.69 -0.05
CA CYS A 44 -5.53 16.83 1.07
C CYS A 44 -4.36 17.73 0.65
N GLU A 45 -3.98 18.66 1.52
CA GLU A 45 -2.76 19.41 1.35
C GLU A 45 -1.59 18.46 1.60
N MET A 46 -0.65 18.42 0.65
CA MET A 46 0.59 17.69 0.85
C MET A 46 1.32 18.35 2.03
N PRO A 47 1.81 17.58 3.01
CA PRO A 47 2.65 18.16 4.05
C PRO A 47 3.85 18.85 3.41
N PRO A 48 4.37 19.92 4.03
CA PRO A 48 5.59 20.57 3.56
C PRO A 48 6.74 19.56 3.46
N PRO A 49 7.69 19.77 2.55
CA PRO A 49 8.88 18.93 2.50
C PRO A 49 9.62 18.96 3.83
N PHE A 50 10.31 17.86 4.14
CA PHE A 50 11.16 17.79 5.33
C PHE A 50 12.27 18.83 5.27
N GLU A 51 12.49 19.51 6.39
CA GLU A 51 13.73 20.27 6.61
C GLU A 51 14.92 19.30 6.67
N GLU A 52 16.13 19.79 6.34
CA GLU A 52 17.32 18.93 6.23
C GLU A 52 17.61 18.15 7.52
N ASP A 53 17.42 18.77 8.69
CA ASP A 53 17.66 18.12 9.98
C ASP A 53 16.59 17.06 10.32
N GLU A 54 15.33 17.34 9.96
CA GLU A 54 14.22 16.42 10.15
C GLU A 54 14.39 15.19 9.26
N LEU A 55 14.75 15.39 7.99
CA LEU A 55 15.03 14.32 7.05
C LEU A 55 16.19 13.44 7.55
N LYS A 56 17.26 14.06 8.05
CA LYS A 56 18.40 13.32 8.59
C LYS A 56 17.99 12.45 9.79
N LYS A 57 17.27 13.02 10.76
CA LYS A 57 16.76 12.28 11.93
C LYS A 57 15.85 11.12 11.51
N PHE A 58 14.98 11.35 10.53
CA PHE A 58 14.10 10.33 9.98
C PHE A 58 14.89 9.16 9.36
N LEU A 59 15.90 9.46 8.54
CA LEU A 59 16.74 8.45 7.89
C LEU A 59 17.58 7.66 8.89
N GLU A 60 18.13 8.31 9.92
CA GLU A 60 18.84 7.63 11.01
C GLU A 60 17.93 6.69 11.79
N LYS A 61 16.72 7.14 12.13
CA LYS A 61 15.71 6.31 12.79
C LYS A 61 15.31 5.11 11.92
N LYS A 62 15.04 5.34 10.62
CA LYS A 62 14.72 4.28 9.66
C LYS A 62 15.80 3.20 9.66
N LYS A 63 17.07 3.60 9.54
CA LYS A 63 18.22 2.69 9.55
C LYS A 63 18.34 1.92 10.86
N SER A 64 18.05 2.55 11.99
CA SER A 64 18.07 1.87 13.30
C SER A 64 17.00 0.77 13.39
N VAL A 65 15.77 1.09 12.97
CA VAL A 65 14.65 0.14 13.00
C VAL A 65 14.88 -1.01 12.02
N GLU A 66 15.40 -0.73 10.81
CA GLU A 66 15.73 -1.77 9.83
C GLU A 66 16.71 -2.81 10.40
N LYS A 67 17.76 -2.36 11.11
CA LYS A 67 18.71 -3.28 11.76
C LYS A 67 18.06 -4.13 12.85
N GLU A 68 17.13 -3.57 13.60
CA GLU A 68 16.42 -4.29 14.66
C GLU A 68 15.51 -5.37 14.06
N VAL A 69 14.77 -5.04 13.01
CA VAL A 69 13.93 -6.00 12.27
C VAL A 69 14.77 -7.10 11.64
N GLU A 70 15.93 -6.77 11.05
CA GLU A 70 16.85 -7.76 10.49
C GLU A 70 17.35 -8.72 11.56
N LYS A 71 17.74 -8.19 12.74
CA LYS A 71 18.17 -9.01 13.88
C LYS A 71 17.08 -9.98 14.31
N TRP A 72 15.85 -9.51 14.54
CA TRP A 72 14.73 -10.38 14.93
C TRP A 72 14.41 -11.44 13.89
N THR A 73 14.49 -11.06 12.61
CA THR A 73 14.27 -11.99 11.49
C THR A 73 15.32 -13.10 11.51
N ASN A 74 16.59 -12.75 11.69
CA ASN A 74 17.68 -13.72 11.79
C ASN A 74 17.50 -14.64 13.01
N GLU A 75 17.22 -14.07 14.19
CA GLU A 75 16.95 -14.84 15.41
C GLU A 75 15.79 -15.83 15.21
N TYR A 76 14.68 -15.39 14.62
CA TYR A 76 13.54 -16.24 14.31
C TYR A 76 13.94 -17.40 13.40
N TRP A 77 14.66 -17.15 12.30
CA TRP A 77 15.04 -18.20 11.36
C TRP A 77 16.07 -19.17 11.93
N GLU A 78 16.99 -18.73 12.78
CA GLU A 78 17.92 -19.62 13.48
C GLU A 78 17.19 -20.56 14.44
N GLU A 79 16.19 -20.07 15.18
CA GLU A 79 15.35 -20.93 16.03
C GLU A 79 14.53 -21.93 15.21
N GLN A 80 13.99 -21.53 14.05
CA GLN A 80 13.29 -22.45 13.15
C GLN A 80 14.21 -23.54 12.56
N LYS A 81 15.47 -23.21 12.24
CA LYS A 81 16.43 -24.22 11.77
C LYS A 81 16.73 -25.25 12.86
N LYS A 82 16.84 -24.82 14.12
CA LYS A 82 17.07 -25.72 15.26
C LYS A 82 15.88 -26.65 15.49
N SER A 83 14.65 -26.14 15.38
CA SER A 83 13.44 -26.97 15.56
C SER A 83 13.24 -28.00 14.45
N LEU A 84 13.75 -27.74 13.23
CA LEU A 84 13.70 -28.67 12.10
C LEU A 84 14.81 -29.74 12.11
N GLN A 85 15.77 -29.65 13.04
CA GLN A 85 16.87 -30.61 13.19
C GLN A 85 16.60 -31.69 14.27
N HIS A 86 15.41 -31.71 14.85
CA HIS A 86 14.89 -32.79 15.71
C HIS A 86 13.65 -33.41 15.08
#